data_AF-A0A0F5IXK6-F1
#
_entry.id   AF-A0A0F5IXK6-F1
#
_cell.length_a   1.000
_cell.length_b   1.000
_cell.length_c   1.000
_cell.angle_alpha   90.00
_cell.angle_beta   90.00
_cell.angle_gamma   90.00
#
_symmetry.space_group_name_H-M   'P 1'
#
loop_
_entity.id
_entity.type
_entity.pdbx_description
1 polymer ?
#
loop_
_entity_poly.entity_id
_entity_poly.type
_entity_poly.pdbx_seq_one_letter_code
_entity_poly.pdbx_strand_id
1 'polypeptide(L)'
;MIVKMSKYAFMVYHREYDTFLAQLRELGVVHVKENKSILDNAELQDILAIRKRVNLLMRFFKNLNSQSKDVQLAPARELDKKAGMKLVQKIEGLQDKKVQLQSVKASLEKDIAYMEIWGDFSWANFNRLKKAGYDITFWTCPTAKYEPKWGDEYNAVLINNFQSVTYFVTITKEGTHIDIDAERPKMPDRGLQKLNARLDLLQQEMKALDAEMKKLAASDYNTLDLFDKNLQNEFNLSNVLVQTDRQAGEKLMLLEGWVPTEKARAMEEALEKDNYFYQAQEIEEGDKVPILLKNGKFAKLYEPITRMFSLPNYGEFDPTPFFAPFFMLFFGLCFGDGGYGLLVMIACTILKRKVNPDFKPFLSLFQYLGLAALIVGTCTGSFFGIALVDIPAFASVKDYFVSSDNLMTFSIIIGLVQILFGKTIAALKIMSQKGKKYGIAPLAWVFIILALCLVFGLPMLNVQLPEMVKNVFLVIAGLGLLVAFLYNTPGKNIFLNFGTGLWNTYNMASGLLGDTLSYIRLFAIGLTGAILGGVFNSLAVDMTEGMNIVLRVICMLLILLVGHAINIGLCTISSLVHPLRLIFVEYYKNAEFEGGGKAYEPFKKA
;
A
#
# COMPACT_ATOMS: atom_id res chain seq x y z
N MET A 1 7.55 -22.38 -4.89
CA MET A 1 8.94 -22.93 -4.97
C MET A 1 9.76 -22.03 -5.86
N ILE A 2 11.01 -21.77 -5.49
CA ILE A 2 11.92 -20.91 -6.27
C ILE A 2 12.40 -21.70 -7.50
N VAL A 3 12.32 -21.07 -8.67
CA VAL A 3 12.83 -21.64 -9.92
C VAL A 3 14.36 -21.62 -9.90
N LYS A 4 14.99 -22.74 -10.27
CA LYS A 4 16.44 -22.80 -10.41
C LYS A 4 16.92 -21.85 -11.51
N MET A 5 17.94 -21.07 -11.19
CA MET A 5 18.62 -20.15 -12.10
C MET A 5 19.98 -20.72 -12.46
N SER A 6 20.42 -20.42 -13.67
CA SER A 6 21.75 -20.70 -14.20
C SER A 6 22.44 -19.36 -14.51
N LYS A 7 23.71 -19.23 -14.14
CA LYS A 7 24.54 -18.05 -14.42
C LYS A 7 25.20 -18.24 -15.78
N TYR A 8 25.11 -17.22 -16.64
CA TYR A 8 25.77 -17.22 -17.95
C TYR A 8 26.63 -15.97 -18.09
N ALA A 9 27.81 -16.17 -18.68
CA ALA A 9 28.62 -15.09 -19.23
C ALA A 9 28.57 -15.17 -20.76
N PHE A 10 28.25 -14.06 -21.39
CA PHE A 10 28.22 -13.90 -22.83
C PHE A 10 29.40 -13.04 -23.25
N MET A 11 30.16 -13.51 -24.24
CA MET A 11 31.29 -12.76 -24.80
C MET A 11 31.03 -12.52 -26.27
N VAL A 12 30.87 -11.25 -26.64
CA VAL A 12 30.48 -10.85 -28.00
C VAL A 12 31.40 -9.77 -28.52
N TYR A 13 31.69 -9.80 -29.82
CA TYR A 13 32.46 -8.78 -30.48
C TYR A 13 31.66 -7.47 -30.60
N HIS A 14 32.29 -6.33 -30.33
CA HIS A 14 31.59 -5.05 -30.20
C HIS A 14 30.72 -4.65 -31.42
N ARG A 15 31.06 -5.08 -32.64
CA ARG A 15 30.27 -4.78 -33.86
C ARG A 15 28.95 -5.54 -33.94
N GLU A 16 28.88 -6.70 -33.29
CA GLU A 16 27.71 -7.58 -33.29
C GLU A 16 26.91 -7.46 -31.98
N TYR A 17 27.31 -6.53 -31.11
CA TYR A 17 26.71 -6.42 -29.79
C TYR A 17 25.27 -5.91 -29.83
N ASP A 18 24.96 -4.97 -30.72
CA ASP A 18 23.60 -4.44 -30.86
C ASP A 18 22.62 -5.49 -31.40
N THR A 19 23.06 -6.32 -32.37
CA THR A 19 22.25 -7.42 -32.90
C THR A 19 22.04 -8.51 -31.85
N PHE A 20 23.08 -8.83 -31.08
CA PHE A 20 23.00 -9.75 -29.94
C PHE A 20 22.00 -9.26 -28.87
N LEU A 21 22.06 -7.97 -28.48
CA LEU A 21 21.13 -7.40 -27.52
C LEU A 21 19.69 -7.39 -28.03
N ALA A 22 19.47 -7.20 -29.33
CA ALA A 22 18.14 -7.28 -29.93
C ALA A 22 17.58 -8.71 -29.82
N GLN A 23 18.38 -9.73 -30.18
CA GLN A 23 18.00 -11.13 -30.07
C GLN A 23 17.74 -11.55 -28.62
N LEU A 24 18.61 -11.17 -27.68
CA LEU A 24 18.39 -11.42 -26.25
C LEU A 24 17.08 -10.79 -25.74
N ARG A 25 16.74 -9.60 -26.24
CA ARG A 25 15.50 -8.90 -25.87
C ARG A 25 14.26 -9.59 -26.44
N GLU A 26 14.35 -10.18 -27.62
CA GLU A 26 13.28 -10.97 -28.22
C GLU A 26 13.06 -12.28 -27.45
N LEU A 27 14.14 -12.95 -27.05
CA LEU A 27 14.06 -14.13 -26.20
C LEU A 27 13.46 -13.79 -24.83
N GLY A 28 13.84 -12.66 -24.23
CA GLY A 28 13.20 -12.16 -23.01
C GLY A 28 13.42 -13.06 -21.79
N VAL A 29 14.57 -13.73 -21.71
CA VAL A 29 14.89 -14.72 -20.66
C VAL A 29 16.11 -14.40 -19.80
N VAL A 30 16.91 -13.40 -20.18
CA VAL A 30 18.13 -13.06 -19.44
C VAL A 30 17.87 -11.91 -18.47
N HIS A 31 18.08 -12.12 -17.18
CA HIS A 31 18.16 -11.03 -16.21
C HIS A 31 19.62 -10.60 -16.06
N VAL A 32 19.95 -9.39 -16.49
CA VAL A 32 21.34 -8.90 -16.50
C VAL A 32 21.81 -8.63 -15.07
N LYS A 33 23.04 -9.07 -14.76
CA LYS A 33 23.68 -8.83 -13.46
C LYS A 33 24.07 -7.35 -13.37
N GLU A 34 23.67 -6.70 -12.29
CA GLU A 34 23.97 -5.29 -12.04
C GLU A 34 25.19 -5.17 -11.12
N ASN A 35 26.32 -4.75 -11.66
CA ASN A 35 27.57 -4.50 -10.91
C ASN A 35 27.81 -3.00 -10.68
N LYS A 36 27.33 -2.14 -11.60
CA LYS A 36 27.48 -0.69 -11.55
C LYS A 36 26.18 -0.04 -11.08
N SER A 37 26.29 0.98 -10.24
CA SER A 37 25.13 1.69 -9.71
C SER A 37 24.47 2.53 -10.82
N ILE A 38 23.16 2.41 -10.94
CA ILE A 38 22.32 3.24 -11.83
C ILE A 38 22.44 4.72 -11.46
N LEU A 39 22.69 5.02 -10.18
CA LEU A 39 22.81 6.39 -9.67
C LEU A 39 24.08 7.09 -10.15
N ASP A 40 25.10 6.35 -10.60
CA ASP A 40 26.37 6.95 -11.01
C ASP A 40 26.33 7.40 -12.48
N ASN A 41 25.26 7.07 -13.21
CA ASN A 41 25.11 7.36 -14.64
C ASN A 41 24.04 8.45 -14.90
N ALA A 42 24.48 9.58 -15.46
CA ALA A 42 23.61 10.73 -15.77
C ALA A 42 22.49 10.39 -16.78
N GLU A 43 22.78 9.57 -17.81
CA GLU A 43 21.78 9.22 -18.83
C GLU A 43 20.65 8.38 -18.25
N LEU A 44 20.96 7.43 -17.36
CA LEU A 44 19.95 6.61 -16.69
C LEU A 44 19.10 7.45 -15.74
N GLN A 45 19.71 8.40 -15.02
CA GLN A 45 18.97 9.35 -14.18
C GLN A 45 18.03 10.23 -14.99
N ASP A 46 18.47 10.73 -16.14
CA ASP A 46 17.65 11.57 -17.03
C ASP A 46 16.42 10.80 -17.54
N ILE A 47 16.60 9.55 -17.97
CA ILE A 47 15.48 8.72 -18.42
C ILE A 47 14.49 8.47 -17.28
N LEU A 48 14.97 8.16 -16.07
CA LEU A 48 14.11 7.98 -14.89
C LEU A 48 13.37 9.27 -14.51
N ALA A 49 14.02 10.43 -14.61
CA ALA A 49 13.41 11.73 -14.34
C ALA A 49 12.28 12.05 -15.33
N ILE A 50 12.50 11.81 -16.64
CA ILE A 50 11.47 11.97 -17.67
C ILE A 50 10.31 11.01 -17.40
N ARG A 51 10.60 9.76 -17.10
CA ARG A 51 9.60 8.73 -16.82
C ARG A 51 8.73 9.08 -15.61
N LYS A 52 9.33 9.63 -14.55
CA LYS A 52 8.60 10.11 -13.36
C LYS A 52 7.62 11.22 -13.74
N ARG A 53 8.03 12.16 -14.59
CA ARG A 53 7.16 13.25 -15.09
C ARG A 53 6.00 12.69 -15.92
N VAL A 54 6.28 11.79 -16.87
CA VAL A 54 5.24 11.14 -17.69
C VAL A 54 4.22 10.40 -16.82
N ASN A 55 4.67 9.66 -15.80
CA ASN A 55 3.77 8.95 -14.87
C ASN A 55 2.87 9.89 -14.07
N LEU A 56 3.36 11.07 -13.65
CA LEU A 56 2.53 12.08 -12.99
C LEU A 56 1.44 12.60 -13.94
N LEU A 57 1.79 12.87 -15.19
CA LEU A 57 0.84 13.32 -16.21
C LEU A 57 -0.19 12.23 -16.54
N MET A 58 0.22 10.96 -16.64
CA MET A 58 -0.71 9.84 -16.86
C MET A 58 -1.69 9.68 -15.70
N ARG A 59 -1.24 9.84 -14.44
CA ARG A 59 -2.14 9.82 -13.27
C ARG A 59 -3.14 10.98 -13.33
N PHE A 60 -2.68 12.16 -13.70
CA PHE A 60 -3.53 13.33 -13.90
C PHE A 60 -4.59 13.10 -14.99
N PHE A 61 -4.19 12.59 -16.17
CA PHE A 61 -5.12 12.25 -17.24
C PHE A 61 -6.09 11.14 -16.87
N LYS A 62 -5.65 10.13 -16.13
CA LYS A 62 -6.53 9.08 -15.61
C LYS A 62 -7.62 9.65 -14.70
N ASN A 63 -7.27 10.61 -13.85
CA ASN A 63 -8.23 11.30 -12.99
C ASN A 63 -9.20 12.20 -13.78
N LEU A 64 -8.75 12.83 -14.86
CA LEU A 64 -9.62 13.61 -15.74
C LEU A 64 -10.58 12.71 -16.54
N ASN A 65 -10.08 11.62 -17.09
CA ASN A 65 -10.85 10.68 -17.91
C ASN A 65 -11.89 9.91 -17.07
N SER A 66 -11.60 9.60 -15.80
CA SER A 66 -12.56 8.92 -14.91
C SER A 66 -13.79 9.76 -14.55
N GLN A 67 -13.71 11.08 -14.71
CA GLN A 67 -14.84 11.99 -14.51
C GLN A 67 -15.82 12.02 -15.70
N SER A 68 -15.45 11.42 -16.83
CA SER A 68 -16.21 11.42 -18.09
C SER A 68 -16.60 9.99 -18.46
N LYS A 69 -17.90 9.67 -18.43
CA LYS A 69 -18.42 8.30 -18.56
C LYS A 69 -18.25 7.66 -19.95
N ASP A 70 -17.97 8.44 -21.00
CA ASP A 70 -17.88 7.97 -22.39
C ASP A 70 -16.68 8.57 -23.15
N VAL A 71 -15.45 8.27 -22.73
CA VAL A 71 -14.25 8.68 -23.47
C VAL A 71 -13.71 7.51 -24.28
N GLN A 72 -13.88 7.57 -25.60
CA GLN A 72 -13.12 6.72 -26.51
C GLN A 72 -11.71 7.29 -26.66
N LEU A 73 -10.72 6.55 -26.14
CA LEU A 73 -9.32 6.94 -26.23
C LEU A 73 -8.83 6.80 -27.67
N ALA A 74 -8.12 7.80 -28.17
CA ALA A 74 -7.52 7.73 -29.50
C ALA A 74 -6.42 6.64 -29.54
N PRO A 75 -6.15 6.03 -30.72
CA PRO A 75 -5.07 5.07 -30.86
C PRO A 75 -3.71 5.74 -30.59
N ALA A 76 -2.77 4.96 -30.04
CA ALA A 76 -1.43 5.43 -29.73
C ALA A 76 -0.70 5.86 -31.02
N ARG A 77 0.05 6.96 -30.93
CA ARG A 77 0.95 7.41 -32.00
C ARG A 77 2.39 7.23 -31.55
N GLU A 78 3.23 6.70 -32.43
CA GLU A 78 4.67 6.67 -32.16
C GLU A 78 5.22 8.09 -32.18
N LEU A 79 5.90 8.48 -31.11
CA LEU A 79 6.58 9.76 -30.98
C LEU A 79 8.07 9.53 -30.78
N ASP A 80 8.87 10.28 -31.52
CA ASP A 80 10.30 10.44 -31.24
C ASP A 80 10.51 11.11 -29.86
N LYS A 81 11.65 10.89 -29.23
CA LYS A 81 12.01 11.41 -27.90
C LYS A 81 11.82 12.92 -27.79
N LYS A 82 12.19 13.68 -28.84
CA LYS A 82 12.00 15.13 -28.91
C LYS A 82 10.52 15.52 -28.97
N ALA A 83 9.71 14.78 -29.73
CA ALA A 83 8.29 15.04 -29.86
C ALA A 83 7.52 14.69 -28.58
N GLY A 84 7.88 13.56 -27.93
CA GLY A 84 7.35 13.17 -26.63
C GLY A 84 7.68 14.19 -25.53
N MET A 85 8.91 14.71 -25.48
CA MET A 85 9.26 15.77 -24.53
C MET A 85 8.49 17.08 -24.77
N LYS A 86 8.27 17.47 -26.04
CA LYS A 86 7.44 18.65 -26.36
C LYS A 86 6.00 18.46 -25.89
N LEU A 87 5.45 17.25 -26.01
CA LEU A 87 4.13 16.93 -25.51
C LEU A 87 4.07 17.04 -23.98
N VAL A 88 5.04 16.45 -23.26
CA VAL A 88 5.16 16.56 -21.80
C VAL A 88 5.22 18.03 -21.36
N GLN A 89 6.08 18.83 -21.99
CA GLN A 89 6.21 20.27 -21.69
C GLN A 89 4.93 21.05 -21.98
N LYS A 90 4.22 20.71 -23.07
CA LYS A 90 2.93 21.35 -23.39
C LYS A 90 1.90 21.08 -22.29
N ILE A 91 1.82 19.84 -21.79
CA ILE A 91 0.86 19.47 -20.76
C ILE A 91 1.21 20.13 -19.42
N GLU A 92 2.48 20.11 -19.03
CA GLU A 92 2.97 20.81 -17.84
C GLU A 92 2.67 22.32 -17.92
N GLY A 93 2.90 22.95 -19.07
CA GLY A 93 2.57 24.36 -19.28
C GLY A 93 1.08 24.68 -19.12
N LEU A 94 0.18 23.79 -19.56
CA LEU A 94 -1.26 23.94 -19.33
C LEU A 94 -1.61 23.76 -17.85
N GLN A 95 -0.95 22.84 -17.15
CA GLN A 95 -1.13 22.63 -15.71
C GLN A 95 -0.66 23.85 -14.91
N ASP A 96 0.51 24.39 -15.22
CA ASP A 96 1.06 25.59 -14.58
C ASP A 96 0.15 26.80 -14.81
N LYS A 97 -0.36 26.97 -16.04
CA LYS A 97 -1.34 28.00 -16.36
C LYS A 97 -2.61 27.86 -15.52
N LYS A 98 -3.09 26.64 -15.28
CA LYS A 98 -4.25 26.40 -14.41
C LYS A 98 -3.97 26.79 -12.97
N VAL A 99 -2.80 26.44 -12.43
CA VAL A 99 -2.40 26.81 -11.06
C VAL A 99 -2.31 28.34 -10.92
N GLN A 100 -1.71 29.02 -11.91
CA GLN A 100 -1.65 30.49 -11.93
C GLN A 100 -3.03 31.14 -12.00
N LEU A 101 -3.94 30.63 -12.84
CA LEU A 101 -5.31 31.13 -12.89
C LEU A 101 -6.06 30.89 -11.58
N GLN A 102 -5.86 29.75 -10.92
CA GLN A 102 -6.44 29.47 -9.61
C GLN A 102 -5.92 30.42 -8.52
N SER A 103 -4.62 30.73 -8.51
CA SER A 103 -4.08 31.70 -7.54
C SER A 103 -4.63 33.10 -7.76
N VAL A 104 -4.76 33.52 -9.03
CA VAL A 104 -5.37 34.82 -9.38
C VAL A 104 -6.86 34.85 -9.04
N LYS A 105 -7.57 33.74 -9.23
CA LYS A 105 -8.97 33.60 -8.81
C LYS A 105 -9.11 33.82 -7.29
N ALA A 106 -8.29 33.13 -6.50
CA ALA A 106 -8.34 33.22 -5.05
C ALA A 106 -8.02 34.64 -4.54
N SER A 107 -7.05 35.33 -5.15
CA SER A 107 -6.80 36.74 -4.81
C SER A 107 -7.97 37.64 -5.18
N LEU A 108 -8.60 37.41 -6.34
CA LEU A 108 -9.73 38.21 -6.81
C LEU A 108 -10.99 37.98 -5.97
N GLU A 109 -11.27 36.74 -5.55
CA GLU A 109 -12.36 36.42 -4.62
C GLU A 109 -12.17 37.11 -3.27
N LYS A 110 -10.93 37.18 -2.77
CA LYS A 110 -10.59 37.96 -1.56
C LYS A 110 -10.86 39.45 -1.76
N ASP A 111 -10.45 40.02 -2.90
CA ASP A 111 -10.68 41.42 -3.22
C ASP A 111 -12.18 41.74 -3.38
N ILE A 112 -12.95 40.82 -3.99
CA ILE A 112 -14.41 40.95 -4.12
C ILE A 112 -15.07 40.89 -2.75
N ALA A 113 -14.78 39.90 -1.93
CA ALA A 113 -15.34 39.78 -0.58
C ALA A 113 -15.02 41.01 0.28
N TYR A 114 -13.83 41.59 0.10
CA TYR A 114 -13.48 42.84 0.75
C TYR A 114 -14.30 44.03 0.22
N MET A 115 -14.48 44.15 -1.09
CA MET A 115 -15.27 45.21 -1.71
C MET A 115 -16.78 45.08 -1.44
N GLU A 116 -17.31 43.88 -1.27
CA GLU A 116 -18.71 43.64 -0.87
C GLU A 116 -19.04 44.29 0.48
N ILE A 117 -18.06 44.39 1.39
CA ILE A 117 -18.22 45.09 2.68
C ILE A 117 -18.57 46.56 2.46
N TRP A 118 -17.99 47.19 1.42
CA TRP A 118 -18.18 48.60 1.08
C TRP A 118 -19.37 48.87 0.14
N GLY A 119 -19.99 47.83 -0.42
CA GLY A 119 -21.10 47.93 -1.35
C GLY A 119 -20.69 48.27 -2.79
N ASP A 120 -21.68 48.35 -3.68
CA ASP A 120 -21.46 48.67 -5.09
C ASP A 120 -21.33 50.19 -5.30
N PHE A 121 -20.14 50.62 -5.71
CA PHE A 121 -19.87 52.02 -6.02
C PHE A 121 -18.93 52.15 -7.23
N SER A 122 -19.04 53.29 -7.92
CA SER A 122 -18.21 53.62 -9.08
C SER A 122 -17.17 54.67 -8.74
N TRP A 123 -15.90 54.36 -8.95
CA TRP A 123 -14.78 55.30 -8.86
C TRP A 123 -14.96 56.56 -9.74
N ALA A 124 -15.78 56.49 -10.78
CA ALA A 124 -16.12 57.65 -11.60
C ALA A 124 -16.90 58.71 -10.82
N ASN A 125 -17.77 58.30 -9.89
CA ASN A 125 -18.53 59.23 -9.05
C ASN A 125 -17.62 59.91 -8.02
N PHE A 126 -16.68 59.17 -7.43
CA PHE A 126 -15.68 59.75 -6.54
C PHE A 126 -14.76 60.76 -7.24
N ASN A 127 -14.33 60.46 -8.47
CA ASN A 127 -13.56 61.42 -9.27
C ASN A 127 -14.35 62.70 -9.62
N ARG A 128 -15.68 62.61 -9.78
CA ARG A 128 -16.54 63.79 -9.97
C ARG A 128 -16.63 64.65 -8.71
N LEU A 129 -16.76 64.02 -7.54
CA LEU A 129 -16.80 64.70 -6.25
C LEU A 129 -15.47 65.40 -5.94
N LYS A 130 -14.35 64.74 -6.24
CA LYS A 130 -13.02 65.36 -6.15
C LYS A 130 -12.86 66.57 -7.06
N LYS A 131 -13.33 66.50 -8.30
CA LYS A 131 -13.37 67.65 -9.22
C LYS A 131 -14.29 68.79 -8.76
N ALA A 132 -15.26 68.50 -7.90
CA ALA A 132 -16.15 69.48 -7.29
C ALA A 132 -15.59 70.05 -5.95
N GLY A 133 -14.35 69.70 -5.56
CA GLY A 133 -13.69 70.22 -4.37
C GLY A 133 -13.98 69.46 -3.06
N TYR A 134 -14.51 68.24 -3.15
CA TYR A 134 -14.73 67.36 -2.00
C TYR A 134 -13.76 66.18 -2.00
N ASP A 135 -13.04 65.97 -0.90
CA ASP A 135 -12.18 64.80 -0.70
C ASP A 135 -12.94 63.70 0.06
N ILE A 136 -12.67 62.46 -0.33
CA ILE A 136 -13.39 61.28 0.17
C ILE A 136 -12.36 60.32 0.73
N THR A 137 -12.44 60.08 2.04
CA THR A 137 -11.49 59.21 2.73
C THR A 137 -12.20 58.03 3.35
N PHE A 138 -11.67 56.83 3.09
CA PHE A 138 -12.16 55.56 3.63
C PHE A 138 -11.49 55.29 4.97
N TRP A 139 -12.27 54.82 5.94
CA TRP A 139 -11.78 54.55 7.29
C TRP A 139 -12.30 53.23 7.82
N THR A 140 -11.47 52.54 8.59
CA THR A 140 -11.83 51.35 9.35
C THR A 140 -11.42 51.51 10.80
N CYS A 141 -12.33 51.22 11.72
CA CYS A 141 -12.02 51.16 13.16
C CYS A 141 -12.75 50.00 13.83
N PRO A 142 -12.24 49.46 14.96
CA PRO A 142 -13.00 48.54 15.80
C PRO A 142 -14.33 49.18 16.21
N THR A 143 -15.45 48.44 16.18
CA THR A 143 -16.79 48.99 16.47
C THR A 143 -16.87 49.65 17.86
N ALA A 144 -16.07 49.19 18.83
CA ALA A 144 -15.98 49.80 20.16
C ALA A 144 -15.38 51.22 20.18
N LYS A 145 -14.61 51.59 19.16
CA LYS A 145 -13.96 52.90 19.01
C LYS A 145 -14.74 53.87 18.11
N TYR A 146 -15.82 53.43 17.48
CA TYR A 146 -16.59 54.29 16.59
C TYR A 146 -17.40 55.31 17.39
N GLU A 147 -17.15 56.59 17.17
CA GLU A 147 -17.89 57.67 17.82
C GLU A 147 -18.96 58.27 16.87
N PRO A 148 -20.25 58.29 17.25
CA PRO A 148 -21.31 58.89 16.43
C PRO A 148 -21.11 60.38 16.12
N LYS A 149 -20.32 61.10 16.93
CA LYS A 149 -19.99 62.52 16.76
C LYS A 149 -19.25 62.81 15.46
N TRP A 150 -18.53 61.83 14.91
CA TRP A 150 -17.85 61.98 13.62
C TRP A 150 -18.83 62.20 12.44
N GLY A 151 -20.10 61.81 12.60
CA GLY A 151 -21.16 62.11 11.65
C GLY A 151 -21.40 63.61 11.49
N ASP A 152 -21.44 64.34 12.60
CA ASP A 152 -21.75 65.78 12.62
C ASP A 152 -20.50 66.65 12.33
N GLU A 153 -19.31 66.20 12.74
CA GLU A 153 -18.07 66.97 12.60
C GLU A 153 -17.39 66.80 11.23
N TYR A 154 -17.42 65.59 10.66
CA TYR A 154 -16.68 65.23 9.45
C TYR A 154 -17.54 64.65 8.32
N ASN A 155 -18.88 64.72 8.45
CA ASN A 155 -19.83 64.06 7.56
C ASN A 155 -19.51 62.56 7.38
N ALA A 156 -19.20 61.86 8.48
CA ALA A 156 -18.91 60.44 8.45
C ALA A 156 -20.18 59.62 8.15
N VAL A 157 -20.19 58.89 7.05
CA VAL A 157 -21.27 57.98 6.65
C VAL A 157 -20.85 56.55 6.97
N LEU A 158 -21.60 55.89 7.84
CA LEU A 158 -21.42 54.47 8.14
C LEU A 158 -21.86 53.63 6.95
N ILE A 159 -20.96 52.79 6.44
CA ILE A 159 -21.21 51.92 5.29
C ILE A 159 -21.64 50.54 5.75
N ASN A 160 -20.86 49.91 6.64
CA ASN A 160 -21.15 48.55 7.10
C ASN A 160 -20.44 48.21 8.42
N ASN A 161 -20.96 47.21 9.14
CA ASN A 161 -20.32 46.64 10.33
C ASN A 161 -20.09 45.14 10.07
N PHE A 162 -18.82 44.73 10.00
CA PHE A 162 -18.44 43.36 9.71
C PHE A 162 -17.38 42.87 10.70
N GLN A 163 -17.60 41.72 11.33
CA GLN A 163 -16.66 41.10 12.31
C GLN A 163 -16.13 42.07 13.38
N SER A 164 -17.01 42.88 13.99
CA SER A 164 -16.64 43.86 15.04
C SER A 164 -15.72 44.99 14.57
N VAL A 165 -15.64 45.23 13.26
CA VAL A 165 -15.02 46.39 12.62
C VAL A 165 -16.09 47.21 11.91
N THR A 166 -16.05 48.53 12.11
CA THR A 166 -16.95 49.51 11.50
C THR A 166 -16.24 50.17 10.32
N TYR A 167 -16.92 50.13 9.17
CA TYR A 167 -16.46 50.68 7.90
C TYR A 167 -17.26 51.94 7.61
N PHE A 168 -16.58 53.08 7.48
CA PHE A 168 -17.22 54.37 7.24
C PHE A 168 -16.39 55.25 6.30
N VAL A 169 -17.04 56.22 5.68
CA VAL A 169 -16.43 57.15 4.72
C VAL A 169 -16.73 58.57 5.17
N THR A 170 -15.72 59.45 5.16
CA THR A 170 -15.93 60.89 5.38
C THR A 170 -15.89 61.65 4.07
N ILE A 171 -16.75 62.66 3.94
CA ILE A 171 -16.87 63.52 2.76
C ILE A 171 -16.67 64.96 3.22
N THR A 172 -15.47 65.50 3.01
CA THR A 172 -15.09 66.85 3.47
C THR A 172 -14.57 67.70 2.33
N LYS A 173 -14.43 69.02 2.53
CA LYS A 173 -13.84 69.90 1.52
C LYS A 173 -12.32 69.73 1.46
N GLU A 174 -11.75 69.87 0.27
CA GLU A 174 -10.31 69.73 0.06
C GLU A 174 -9.51 70.67 1.00
N GLY A 175 -8.62 70.11 1.82
CA GLY A 175 -7.80 70.85 2.80
C GLY A 175 -8.29 70.85 4.25
N THR A 176 -9.41 70.19 4.58
CA THR A 176 -9.82 70.01 6.00
C THR A 176 -8.91 68.99 6.71
N HIS A 177 -8.34 69.37 7.86
CA HIS A 177 -7.58 68.44 8.69
C HIS A 177 -8.54 67.50 9.42
N ILE A 178 -8.52 66.22 9.07
CA ILE A 178 -9.32 65.17 9.70
C ILE A 178 -8.43 64.46 10.72
N ASP A 179 -8.73 64.61 12.01
CA ASP A 179 -8.05 63.92 13.11
C ASP A 179 -8.98 62.84 13.69
N ILE A 180 -8.95 61.66 13.10
CA ILE A 180 -9.75 60.49 13.50
C ILE A 180 -8.78 59.35 13.83
N ASP A 181 -8.94 58.73 15.01
CA ASP A 181 -8.20 57.52 15.43
C ASP A 181 -8.72 56.27 14.67
N ALA A 182 -8.51 56.25 13.35
CA ALA A 182 -8.91 55.17 12.45
C ALA A 182 -7.83 54.85 11.41
N GLU A 183 -7.83 53.61 10.91
CA GLU A 183 -6.87 53.17 9.90
C GLU A 183 -7.40 53.44 8.49
N ARG A 184 -6.48 53.79 7.57
CA ARG A 184 -6.79 53.94 6.14
C ARG A 184 -6.61 52.59 5.43
N PRO A 185 -7.70 51.96 4.96
CA PRO A 185 -7.62 50.71 4.26
C PRO A 185 -7.00 50.90 2.87
N LYS A 186 -6.19 49.93 2.42
CA LYS A 186 -5.72 49.88 1.04
C LYS A 186 -6.83 49.35 0.15
N MET A 187 -7.51 50.25 -0.56
CA MET A 187 -8.60 49.88 -1.46
C MET A 187 -8.07 49.24 -2.75
N PRO A 188 -8.74 48.19 -3.27
CA PRO A 188 -8.47 47.69 -4.61
C PRO A 188 -8.66 48.78 -5.68
N ASP A 189 -7.78 48.81 -6.69
CA ASP A 189 -7.78 49.84 -7.75
C ASP A 189 -9.02 49.78 -8.68
N ARG A 190 -9.86 48.76 -8.53
CA ARG A 190 -11.01 48.47 -9.42
C ARG A 190 -12.28 48.31 -8.59
N GLY A 191 -13.38 48.87 -9.10
CA GLY A 191 -14.69 48.74 -8.48
C GLY A 191 -15.25 47.31 -8.58
N LEU A 192 -16.22 46.99 -7.72
CA LEU A 192 -16.82 45.65 -7.56
C LEU A 192 -17.31 45.06 -8.90
N GLN A 193 -18.04 45.84 -9.70
CA GLN A 193 -18.53 45.40 -11.01
C GLN A 193 -17.41 44.95 -11.96
N LYS A 194 -16.27 45.62 -11.96
CA LYS A 194 -15.11 45.25 -12.80
C LYS A 194 -14.38 44.03 -12.26
N LEU A 195 -14.33 43.85 -10.94
CA LEU A 195 -13.77 42.66 -10.31
C LEU A 195 -14.62 41.42 -10.59
N ASN A 196 -15.94 41.52 -10.46
CA ASN A 196 -16.87 40.44 -10.80
C ASN A 196 -16.81 40.08 -12.29
N ALA A 197 -16.82 41.07 -13.20
CA ALA A 197 -16.64 40.80 -14.62
C ALA A 197 -15.30 40.11 -14.93
N ARG A 198 -14.22 40.45 -14.21
CA ARG A 198 -12.93 39.77 -14.34
C ARG A 198 -12.96 38.36 -13.78
N LEU A 199 -13.69 38.11 -12.70
CA LEU A 199 -13.88 36.79 -12.12
C LEU A 199 -14.62 35.88 -13.11
N ASP A 200 -15.69 36.39 -13.73
CA ASP A 200 -16.45 35.65 -14.75
C ASP A 200 -15.59 35.28 -15.96
N LEU A 201 -14.81 36.25 -16.48
CA LEU A 201 -13.86 36.00 -17.56
C LEU A 201 -12.84 34.94 -17.18
N LEU A 202 -12.28 35.03 -15.97
CA LEU A 202 -11.30 34.06 -15.48
C LEU A 202 -11.91 32.67 -15.31
N GLN A 203 -13.16 32.59 -14.81
CA GLN A 203 -13.89 31.33 -14.73
C GLN A 203 -14.16 30.72 -16.11
N GLN A 204 -14.46 31.54 -17.12
CA GLN A 204 -14.61 31.08 -18.50
C GLN A 204 -13.27 30.58 -19.08
N GLU A 205 -12.18 31.30 -18.87
CA GLU A 205 -10.82 30.87 -19.25
C GLU A 205 -10.46 29.53 -18.60
N MET A 206 -10.75 29.35 -17.32
CA MET A 206 -10.52 28.08 -16.61
C MET A 206 -11.38 26.94 -17.17
N LYS A 207 -12.67 27.19 -17.48
CA LYS A 207 -13.55 26.19 -18.10
C LYS A 207 -13.05 25.78 -19.49
N ALA A 208 -12.61 26.74 -20.29
CA ALA A 208 -12.04 26.48 -21.62
C ALA A 208 -10.74 25.65 -21.50
N LEU A 209 -9.88 26.01 -20.55
CA LEU A 209 -8.64 25.28 -20.28
C LEU A 209 -8.90 23.85 -19.81
N ASP A 210 -9.90 23.64 -18.94
CA ASP A 210 -10.31 22.30 -18.50
C ASP A 210 -10.88 21.46 -19.64
N ALA A 211 -11.62 22.07 -20.56
CA ALA A 211 -12.11 21.40 -21.77
C ALA A 211 -10.97 21.00 -22.72
N GLU A 212 -9.97 21.88 -22.91
CA GLU A 212 -8.77 21.59 -23.69
C GLU A 212 -7.98 20.43 -23.07
N MET A 213 -7.75 20.46 -21.75
CA MET A 213 -7.05 19.37 -21.05
C MET A 213 -7.80 18.05 -21.15
N LYS A 214 -9.14 18.03 -21.06
CA LYS A 214 -9.94 16.82 -21.22
C LYS A 214 -9.83 16.26 -22.64
N LYS A 215 -9.89 17.12 -23.65
CA LYS A 215 -9.70 16.70 -25.05
C LYS A 215 -8.31 16.08 -25.26
N LEU A 216 -7.29 16.68 -24.67
CA LEU A 216 -5.91 16.22 -24.77
C LEU A 216 -5.68 14.92 -23.97
N ALA A 217 -6.32 14.76 -22.81
CA ALA A 217 -6.32 13.53 -22.03
C ALA A 217 -6.99 12.36 -22.76
N ALA A 218 -8.00 12.63 -23.59
CA ALA A 218 -8.65 11.62 -24.43
C ALA A 218 -7.79 11.21 -25.64
N SER A 219 -7.08 12.17 -26.26
CA SER A 219 -6.28 11.90 -27.46
C SER A 219 -4.89 11.34 -27.16
N ASP A 220 -4.24 11.82 -26.09
CA ASP A 220 -2.80 11.64 -25.93
C ASP A 220 -2.45 10.65 -24.80
N TYR A 221 -3.42 10.14 -24.04
CA TYR A 221 -3.15 9.17 -22.96
C TYR A 221 -2.46 7.90 -23.47
N ASN A 222 -2.98 7.28 -24.54
CA ASN A 222 -2.39 6.08 -25.12
C ASN A 222 -1.02 6.37 -25.76
N THR A 223 -0.83 7.59 -26.26
CA THR A 223 0.45 8.05 -26.81
C THR A 223 1.49 8.24 -25.71
N LEU A 224 1.10 8.77 -24.54
CA LEU A 224 1.96 8.86 -23.36
C LEU A 224 2.29 7.50 -22.76
N ASP A 225 1.35 6.55 -22.75
CA ASP A 225 1.61 5.17 -22.31
C ASP A 225 2.63 4.48 -23.22
N LEU A 226 2.48 4.62 -24.55
CA LEU A 226 3.46 4.12 -25.52
C LEU A 226 4.82 4.82 -25.35
N PHE A 227 4.82 6.12 -25.08
CA PHE A 227 6.04 6.87 -24.82
C PHE A 227 6.74 6.41 -23.53
N ASP A 228 6.02 6.14 -22.43
CA ASP A 228 6.58 5.56 -21.20
C ASP A 228 7.19 4.18 -21.46
N LYS A 229 6.51 3.33 -22.24
CA LYS A 229 7.05 2.02 -22.65
C LYS A 229 8.31 2.13 -23.49
N ASN A 230 8.36 3.08 -24.42
CA ASN A 230 9.56 3.35 -25.22
C ASN A 230 10.72 3.85 -24.36
N LEU A 231 10.45 4.75 -23.41
CA LEU A 231 11.45 5.19 -22.43
C LEU A 231 11.92 4.04 -21.54
N GLN A 232 11.04 3.12 -21.14
CA GLN A 232 11.43 1.93 -20.38
C GLN A 232 12.29 0.98 -21.22
N ASN A 233 11.98 0.82 -22.51
CA ASN A 233 12.81 0.05 -23.43
C ASN A 233 14.21 0.68 -23.60
N GLU A 234 14.27 2.01 -23.73
CA GLU A 234 15.53 2.77 -23.78
C GLU A 234 16.31 2.60 -22.48
N PHE A 235 15.66 2.78 -21.32
CA PHE A 235 16.27 2.58 -20.00
C PHE A 235 16.85 1.18 -19.85
N ASN A 236 16.07 0.14 -20.20
CA ASN A 236 16.52 -1.24 -20.10
C ASN A 236 17.75 -1.49 -20.98
N LEU A 237 17.75 -0.98 -22.22
CA LEU A 237 18.90 -1.09 -23.13
C LEU A 237 20.12 -0.37 -22.55
N SER A 238 19.97 0.90 -22.15
CA SER A 238 21.06 1.70 -21.59
C SER A 238 21.61 1.10 -20.31
N ASN A 239 20.75 0.55 -19.43
CA ASN A 239 21.20 -0.13 -18.22
C ASN A 239 22.08 -1.33 -18.58
N VAL A 240 21.65 -2.17 -19.52
CA VAL A 240 22.45 -3.32 -19.99
C VAL A 240 23.81 -2.87 -20.55
N LEU A 241 23.84 -1.81 -21.37
CA LEU A 241 25.08 -1.25 -21.89
C LEU A 241 26.03 -0.78 -20.78
N VAL A 242 25.50 -0.14 -19.73
CA VAL A 242 26.30 0.30 -18.57
C VAL A 242 26.83 -0.91 -17.80
N GLN A 243 26.01 -1.94 -17.59
CA GLN A 243 26.42 -3.15 -16.89
C GLN A 243 27.40 -4.02 -17.70
N THR A 244 27.54 -3.78 -19.00
CA THR A 244 28.49 -4.49 -19.86
C THR A 244 29.92 -4.07 -19.53
N ASP A 245 30.82 -5.05 -19.37
CA ASP A 245 32.24 -4.77 -19.19
C ASP A 245 32.99 -4.86 -20.51
N ARG A 246 33.76 -3.81 -20.81
CA ARG A 246 34.54 -3.69 -22.04
C ARG A 246 35.95 -4.22 -21.79
N GLN A 247 36.32 -5.26 -22.53
CA GLN A 247 37.62 -5.93 -22.41
C GLN A 247 38.42 -5.83 -23.72
N ALA A 248 39.72 -6.13 -23.64
CA ALA A 248 40.64 -6.13 -24.78
C ALA A 248 40.62 -4.84 -25.63
N GLY A 249 40.69 -3.67 -24.96
CA GLY A 249 40.65 -2.37 -25.63
C GLY A 249 39.31 -2.06 -26.30
N GLU A 250 38.20 -2.36 -25.60
CA GLU A 250 36.80 -2.16 -26.05
C GLU A 250 36.34 -3.02 -27.23
N LYS A 251 37.14 -4.01 -27.65
CA LYS A 251 36.77 -4.90 -28.75
C LYS A 251 35.85 -6.04 -28.33
N LEU A 252 35.90 -6.44 -27.06
CA LEU A 252 35.09 -7.51 -26.50
C LEU A 252 34.13 -6.94 -25.45
N MET A 253 32.87 -7.33 -25.56
CA MET A 253 31.79 -6.99 -24.64
C MET A 253 31.47 -8.22 -23.80
N LEU A 254 31.64 -8.12 -22.48
CA LEU A 254 31.30 -9.16 -21.52
C LEU A 254 30.00 -8.80 -20.81
N LEU A 255 29.00 -9.67 -20.91
CA LEU A 255 27.71 -9.53 -20.24
C LEU A 255 27.45 -10.73 -19.35
N GLU A 256 27.24 -10.50 -18.06
CA GLU A 256 26.81 -11.54 -17.11
C GLU A 256 25.30 -11.45 -16.86
N GLY A 257 24.64 -12.60 -16.78
CA GLY A 257 23.21 -12.66 -16.51
C GLY A 257 22.72 -13.99 -15.98
N TRP A 258 21.48 -13.99 -15.56
CA TRP A 258 20.79 -15.12 -14.94
C TRP A 258 19.63 -15.57 -15.82
N VAL A 259 19.54 -16.86 -16.06
CA VAL A 259 18.49 -17.47 -16.88
C VAL A 259 17.83 -18.62 -16.10
N PRO A 260 16.49 -18.73 -16.09
CA PRO A 260 15.82 -19.89 -15.53
C PRO A 260 16.29 -21.17 -16.24
N THR A 261 16.71 -22.18 -15.49
CA THR A 261 17.28 -23.42 -16.05
C THR A 261 16.30 -24.12 -17.02
N GLU A 262 14.99 -23.98 -16.80
CA GLU A 262 13.95 -24.51 -17.70
C GLU A 262 13.96 -23.85 -19.10
N LYS A 263 14.42 -22.59 -19.20
CA LYS A 263 14.48 -21.81 -20.45
C LYS A 263 15.89 -21.67 -21.01
N ALA A 264 16.90 -22.12 -20.28
CA ALA A 264 18.30 -22.03 -20.67
C ALA A 264 18.56 -22.73 -22.01
N ARG A 265 18.07 -23.95 -22.19
CA ARG A 265 18.24 -24.73 -23.43
C ARG A 265 17.70 -24.02 -24.67
N ALA A 266 16.52 -23.40 -24.57
CA ALA A 266 15.93 -22.69 -25.71
C ALA A 266 16.74 -21.43 -26.09
N MET A 267 17.42 -20.82 -25.11
CA MET A 267 18.32 -19.69 -25.34
C MET A 267 19.64 -20.16 -25.96
N GLU A 268 20.22 -21.25 -25.48
CA GLU A 268 21.42 -21.87 -26.05
C GLU A 268 21.22 -22.22 -27.53
N GLU A 269 20.11 -22.91 -27.86
CA GLU A 269 19.76 -23.26 -29.24
C GLU A 269 19.55 -22.03 -30.17
N ALA A 270 19.17 -20.87 -29.59
CA ALA A 270 19.01 -19.63 -30.35
C ALA A 270 20.35 -18.89 -30.55
N LEU A 271 21.25 -18.94 -29.56
CA LEU A 271 22.57 -18.31 -29.64
C LEU A 271 23.56 -19.09 -30.49
N GLU A 272 23.46 -20.43 -30.52
CA GLU A 272 24.30 -21.28 -31.37
C GLU A 272 24.08 -21.04 -32.86
N LYS A 273 22.84 -20.74 -33.28
CA LYS A 273 22.51 -20.45 -34.67
C LYS A 273 23.31 -19.28 -35.24
N ASP A 274 23.60 -18.29 -34.40
CA ASP A 274 24.30 -17.07 -34.76
C ASP A 274 25.78 -17.09 -34.34
N ASN A 275 26.30 -18.25 -33.89
CA ASN A 275 27.69 -18.47 -33.45
C ASN A 275 28.15 -17.55 -32.30
N TYR A 276 27.25 -17.14 -31.41
CA TYR A 276 27.63 -16.36 -30.22
C TYR A 276 28.28 -17.24 -29.15
N PHE A 277 29.36 -16.73 -28.53
CA PHE A 277 30.03 -17.44 -27.44
C PHE A 277 29.31 -17.20 -26.10
N TYR A 278 28.94 -18.30 -25.44
CA TYR A 278 28.34 -18.29 -24.12
C TYR A 278 28.99 -19.34 -23.23
N GLN A 279 29.10 -19.06 -21.93
CA GLN A 279 29.63 -20.00 -20.95
C GLN A 279 28.76 -20.00 -19.69
N ALA A 280 28.30 -21.18 -19.30
CA ALA A 280 27.66 -21.38 -18.01
C ALA A 280 28.71 -21.28 -16.89
N GLN A 281 28.43 -20.46 -15.89
CA GLN A 281 29.26 -20.30 -14.70
C GLN A 281 28.59 -20.95 -13.49
N GLU A 282 29.40 -21.39 -12.53
CA GLU A 282 28.89 -21.82 -11.23
C GLU A 282 28.43 -20.61 -10.40
N ILE A 283 27.45 -20.83 -9.53
CA ILE A 283 26.90 -19.81 -8.64
C ILE A 283 27.76 -19.80 -7.37
N GLU A 284 28.40 -18.68 -7.08
CA GLU A 284 29.25 -18.53 -5.89
C GLU A 284 28.44 -18.09 -4.65
N GLU A 285 28.95 -18.43 -3.46
CA GLU A 285 28.39 -17.97 -2.18
C GLU A 285 28.57 -16.45 -2.04
N GLY A 286 27.54 -15.69 -2.44
CA GLY A 286 27.53 -14.22 -2.42
C GLY A 286 26.91 -13.59 -3.66
N ASP A 287 26.70 -14.37 -4.73
CA ASP A 287 25.98 -13.91 -5.91
C ASP A 287 24.52 -13.56 -5.57
N LYS A 288 24.09 -12.34 -5.93
CA LYS A 288 22.70 -11.89 -5.76
C LYS A 288 21.82 -12.45 -6.88
N VAL A 289 21.50 -13.73 -6.78
CA VAL A 289 20.67 -14.44 -7.76
C VAL A 289 19.23 -13.89 -7.74
N PRO A 290 18.63 -13.56 -8.89
CA PRO A 290 17.25 -13.12 -8.97
C PRO A 290 16.26 -14.26 -8.70
N ILE A 291 15.10 -13.91 -8.17
CA ILE A 291 14.11 -14.84 -7.65
C ILE A 291 12.89 -14.85 -8.55
N LEU A 292 12.57 -16.02 -9.10
CA LEU A 292 11.33 -16.31 -9.78
C LEU A 292 10.53 -17.34 -8.97
N LEU A 293 9.37 -16.93 -8.47
CA LEU A 293 8.47 -17.81 -7.73
C LEU A 293 7.59 -18.61 -8.69
N LYS A 294 7.60 -19.93 -8.56
CA LYS A 294 6.69 -20.86 -9.23
C LYS A 294 5.80 -21.49 -8.17
N ASN A 295 4.62 -20.89 -7.97
CA ASN A 295 3.63 -21.32 -7.00
C ASN A 295 2.37 -21.87 -7.68
N GLY A 296 1.71 -22.82 -7.01
CA GLY A 296 0.43 -23.36 -7.44
C GLY A 296 -0.68 -22.30 -7.43
N LYS A 297 -1.84 -22.61 -8.02
CA LYS A 297 -2.97 -21.67 -8.16
C LYS A 297 -3.42 -21.05 -6.83
N PHE A 298 -3.36 -21.81 -5.73
CA PHE A 298 -3.69 -21.33 -4.39
C PHE A 298 -2.61 -20.41 -3.81
N ALA A 299 -1.37 -20.90 -3.67
CA ALA A 299 -0.27 -20.14 -3.09
C ALA A 299 0.06 -18.85 -3.88
N LYS A 300 -0.14 -18.85 -5.20
CA LYS A 300 0.06 -17.65 -6.04
C LYS A 300 -0.77 -16.45 -5.60
N LEU A 301 -1.95 -16.67 -5.02
CA LEU A 301 -2.81 -15.60 -4.52
C LEU A 301 -2.20 -14.87 -3.31
N TYR A 302 -1.30 -15.53 -2.58
CA TYR A 302 -0.64 -15.01 -1.38
C TYR A 302 0.75 -14.41 -1.67
N GLU A 303 1.27 -14.53 -2.90
CA GLU A 303 2.55 -13.91 -3.29
C GLU A 303 2.63 -12.40 -3.02
N PRO A 304 1.56 -11.58 -3.23
CA PRO A 304 1.62 -10.16 -2.91
C PRO A 304 1.93 -9.88 -1.43
N ILE A 305 1.47 -10.75 -0.53
CA ILE A 305 1.75 -10.65 0.91
C ILE A 305 3.24 -10.88 1.17
N THR A 306 3.84 -11.87 0.53
CA THR A 306 5.29 -12.12 0.61
C THR A 306 6.09 -10.95 0.07
N ARG A 307 5.71 -10.42 -1.11
CA ARG A 307 6.37 -9.26 -1.74
C ARG A 307 6.29 -7.99 -0.89
N MET A 308 5.23 -7.84 -0.09
CA MET A 308 5.08 -6.69 0.81
C MET A 308 6.11 -6.69 1.95
N PHE A 309 6.57 -7.86 2.37
CA PHE A 309 7.62 -7.99 3.37
C PHE A 309 9.00 -7.95 2.72
N SER A 310 9.37 -9.02 2.00
CA SER A 310 10.59 -9.14 1.23
C SER A 310 10.57 -10.45 0.45
N LEU A 311 11.25 -10.50 -0.70
CA LEU A 311 11.43 -11.76 -1.43
C LEU A 311 12.46 -12.66 -0.72
N PRO A 312 12.28 -14.00 -0.76
CA PRO A 312 13.23 -14.95 -0.19
C PRO A 312 14.60 -14.83 -0.86
N ASN A 313 15.68 -15.17 -0.16
CA ASN A 313 16.98 -15.39 -0.81
C ASN A 313 16.97 -16.69 -1.63
N TYR A 314 17.88 -16.81 -2.61
CA TYR A 314 17.89 -17.96 -3.53
C TYR A 314 18.14 -19.30 -2.83
N GLY A 315 18.92 -19.29 -1.74
CA GLY A 315 19.13 -20.46 -0.89
C GLY A 315 18.01 -20.72 0.11
N GLU A 316 16.98 -19.89 0.19
CA GLU A 316 15.87 -20.05 1.13
C GLU A 316 14.69 -20.79 0.50
N PHE A 317 13.84 -21.35 1.35
CA PHE A 317 12.56 -21.85 0.90
C PHE A 317 11.59 -20.71 0.70
N ASP A 318 10.77 -20.83 -0.34
CA ASP A 318 9.64 -19.94 -0.58
C ASP A 318 8.62 -20.07 0.56
N PRO A 319 8.40 -19.02 1.38
CA PRO A 319 7.50 -19.10 2.52
C PRO A 319 6.02 -19.06 2.13
N THR A 320 5.68 -18.59 0.92
CA THR A 320 4.30 -18.37 0.47
C THR A 320 3.38 -19.58 0.64
N PRO A 321 3.71 -20.79 0.12
CA PRO A 321 2.84 -21.96 0.27
C PRO A 321 2.67 -22.40 1.73
N PHE A 322 3.64 -22.10 2.59
CA PHE A 322 3.67 -22.57 3.97
C PHE A 322 2.79 -21.73 4.89
N PHE A 323 2.78 -20.39 4.75
CA PHE A 323 1.90 -19.55 5.57
C PHE A 323 0.49 -19.37 4.99
N ALA A 324 0.29 -19.56 3.68
CA ALA A 324 -1.00 -19.35 3.02
C ALA A 324 -2.20 -20.00 3.73
N PRO A 325 -2.17 -21.30 4.12
CA PRO A 325 -3.27 -21.91 4.85
C PRO A 325 -3.47 -21.32 6.25
N PHE A 326 -2.39 -20.99 6.97
CA PHE A 326 -2.49 -20.36 8.28
C PHE A 326 -3.09 -18.95 8.19
N PHE A 327 -2.70 -18.17 7.18
CA PHE A 327 -3.29 -16.84 6.95
C PHE A 327 -4.79 -16.93 6.70
N MET A 328 -5.21 -17.89 5.86
CA MET A 328 -6.63 -18.13 5.58
C MET A 328 -7.40 -18.46 6.87
N LEU A 329 -6.84 -19.32 7.72
CA LEU A 329 -7.43 -19.68 9.01
C LEU A 329 -7.49 -18.50 9.99
N PHE A 330 -6.39 -17.76 10.14
CA PHE A 330 -6.32 -16.59 11.03
C PHE A 330 -7.26 -15.47 10.60
N PHE A 331 -7.37 -15.23 9.30
CA PHE A 331 -8.35 -14.29 8.78
C PHE A 331 -9.76 -14.73 9.17
N GLY A 332 -10.09 -16.01 8.97
CA GLY A 332 -11.40 -16.55 9.36
C GLY A 332 -11.71 -16.38 10.84
N LEU A 333 -10.73 -16.66 11.72
CA LEU A 333 -10.86 -16.50 13.18
C LEU A 333 -11.01 -15.05 13.62
N CYS A 334 -10.24 -14.13 13.04
CA CYS A 334 -10.35 -12.70 13.34
C CYS A 334 -11.61 -12.06 12.78
N PHE A 335 -12.09 -12.54 11.63
CA PHE A 335 -13.27 -12.00 10.99
C PHE A 335 -14.55 -12.48 11.70
N GLY A 336 -14.56 -13.74 12.16
CA GLY A 336 -15.44 -14.23 13.24
C GLY A 336 -16.95 -14.23 12.99
N ASP A 337 -17.42 -13.77 11.82
CA ASP A 337 -18.84 -13.68 11.46
C ASP A 337 -19.09 -14.29 10.06
N GLY A 338 -19.96 -15.29 10.02
CA GLY A 338 -20.28 -16.01 8.80
C GLY A 338 -21.13 -15.21 7.81
N GLY A 339 -22.00 -14.34 8.31
CA GLY A 339 -22.89 -13.50 7.49
C GLY A 339 -22.11 -12.41 6.75
N TYR A 340 -21.18 -11.77 7.46
CA TYR A 340 -20.26 -10.83 6.83
C TYR A 340 -19.32 -11.53 5.84
N GLY A 341 -18.88 -12.76 6.13
CA GLY A 341 -18.00 -13.53 5.24
C GLY A 341 -18.69 -13.83 3.91
N LEU A 342 -19.97 -14.19 3.97
CA LEU A 342 -20.82 -14.37 2.80
C LEU A 342 -20.98 -13.08 1.98
N LEU A 343 -21.20 -11.93 2.64
CA LEU A 343 -21.29 -10.64 1.96
C LEU A 343 -19.99 -10.30 1.22
N VAL A 344 -18.83 -10.51 1.85
CA VAL A 344 -17.53 -10.29 1.22
C VAL A 344 -17.35 -11.20 0.00
N MET A 345 -17.72 -12.48 0.09
CA MET A 345 -17.67 -13.41 -1.03
C MET A 345 -18.54 -12.95 -2.22
N ILE A 346 -19.78 -12.52 -1.95
CA ILE A 346 -20.71 -12.05 -2.98
C ILE A 346 -20.17 -10.76 -3.61
N ALA A 347 -19.77 -9.79 -2.79
CA ALA A 347 -19.23 -8.51 -3.25
C ALA A 347 -18.01 -8.70 -4.15
N CYS A 348 -17.05 -9.53 -3.74
CA CYS A 348 -15.87 -9.83 -4.57
C CYS A 348 -16.23 -10.53 -5.88
N THR A 349 -17.24 -11.41 -5.89
CA THR A 349 -17.70 -12.11 -7.10
C THR A 349 -18.33 -11.13 -8.11
N ILE A 350 -19.11 -10.16 -7.62
CA ILE A 350 -19.70 -9.11 -8.47
C ILE A 350 -18.62 -8.17 -9.00
N LEU A 351 -17.72 -7.70 -8.13
CA LEU A 351 -16.64 -6.77 -8.50
C LEU A 351 -15.67 -7.40 -9.52
N LYS A 352 -15.40 -8.70 -9.43
CA LYS A 352 -14.53 -9.42 -10.39
C LYS A 352 -15.00 -9.30 -11.85
N ARG A 353 -16.28 -9.04 -12.11
CA ARG A 353 -16.82 -8.82 -13.45
C ARG A 353 -16.56 -7.42 -14.01
N LYS A 354 -16.37 -6.41 -13.14
CA LYS A 354 -16.25 -4.99 -13.52
C LYS A 354 -14.84 -4.41 -13.41
N VAL A 355 -13.90 -5.13 -12.80
CA VAL A 355 -12.57 -4.61 -12.48
C VAL A 355 -11.51 -5.10 -13.47
N ASN A 356 -10.47 -4.29 -13.68
CA ASN A 356 -9.29 -4.59 -14.49
C ASN A 356 -8.65 -5.95 -14.18
N PRO A 357 -8.01 -6.61 -15.17
CA PRO A 357 -7.36 -7.91 -15.00
C PRO A 357 -6.38 -7.97 -13.82
N ASP A 358 -5.65 -6.89 -13.55
CA ASP A 358 -4.61 -6.83 -12.51
C ASP A 358 -5.15 -6.97 -11.09
N PHE A 359 -6.41 -6.58 -10.84
CA PHE A 359 -7.03 -6.70 -9.51
C PHE A 359 -7.78 -8.02 -9.31
N LYS A 360 -7.99 -8.81 -10.37
CA LYS A 360 -8.70 -10.11 -10.28
C LYS A 360 -8.03 -11.09 -9.30
N PRO A 361 -6.69 -11.17 -9.18
CA PRO A 361 -6.03 -12.01 -8.18
C PRO A 361 -6.35 -11.57 -6.75
N PHE A 362 -6.33 -10.27 -6.46
CA PHE A 362 -6.69 -9.74 -5.14
C PHE A 362 -8.15 -10.05 -4.78
N LEU A 363 -9.08 -9.83 -5.71
CA LEU A 363 -10.49 -10.19 -5.51
C LEU A 363 -10.67 -11.69 -5.28
N SER A 364 -9.88 -12.52 -5.98
CA SER A 364 -9.92 -13.97 -5.77
C SER A 364 -9.36 -14.36 -4.41
N LEU A 365 -8.29 -13.71 -3.92
CA LEU A 365 -7.79 -13.89 -2.56
C LEU A 365 -8.89 -13.56 -1.54
N PHE A 366 -9.56 -12.42 -1.66
CA PHE A 366 -10.67 -12.04 -0.77
C PHE A 366 -11.85 -13.01 -0.81
N GLN A 367 -12.10 -13.69 -1.95
CA GLN A 367 -13.11 -14.76 -2.01
C GLN A 367 -12.72 -15.96 -1.12
N TYR A 368 -11.46 -16.39 -1.15
CA TYR A 368 -10.97 -17.47 -0.27
C TYR A 368 -10.98 -17.05 1.19
N LEU A 369 -10.59 -15.80 1.49
CA LEU A 369 -10.66 -15.25 2.85
C LEU A 369 -12.10 -15.16 3.35
N GLY A 370 -13.03 -14.69 2.52
CA GLY A 370 -14.47 -14.66 2.83
C GLY A 370 -15.05 -16.07 3.04
N LEU A 371 -14.59 -17.07 2.27
CA LEU A 371 -14.99 -18.46 2.48
C LEU A 371 -14.48 -19.00 3.83
N ALA A 372 -13.24 -18.67 4.20
CA ALA A 372 -12.70 -19.05 5.50
C ALA A 372 -13.48 -18.39 6.65
N ALA A 373 -13.82 -17.10 6.50
CA ALA A 373 -14.67 -16.39 7.44
C ALA A 373 -16.09 -16.97 7.53
N LEU A 374 -16.67 -17.40 6.40
CA LEU A 374 -17.95 -18.09 6.38
C LEU A 374 -17.87 -19.40 7.19
N ILE A 375 -16.90 -20.26 6.89
CA ILE A 375 -16.75 -21.56 7.56
C ILE A 375 -16.50 -21.36 9.05
N VAL A 376 -15.48 -20.56 9.41
CA VAL A 376 -15.11 -20.33 10.81
C VAL A 376 -16.22 -19.61 11.56
N GLY A 377 -16.82 -18.58 10.97
CA GLY A 377 -17.93 -17.82 11.56
C GLY A 377 -19.19 -18.66 11.81
N THR A 378 -19.50 -19.59 10.90
CA THR A 378 -20.59 -20.55 11.13
C THR A 378 -20.26 -21.54 12.25
N CYS A 379 -19.01 -21.99 12.36
CA CYS A 379 -18.56 -22.86 13.45
C CYS A 379 -18.55 -22.15 14.82
N THR A 380 -18.20 -20.86 14.86
CA THR A 380 -18.23 -20.04 16.09
C THR A 380 -19.64 -19.57 16.45
N GLY A 381 -20.64 -19.80 15.59
CA GLY A 381 -22.05 -19.52 15.87
C GLY A 381 -22.46 -18.06 15.69
N SER A 382 -21.68 -17.24 14.98
CA SER A 382 -21.98 -15.82 14.73
C SER A 382 -22.36 -15.58 13.26
N PHE A 383 -23.53 -14.98 13.03
CA PHE A 383 -24.00 -14.59 11.70
C PHE A 383 -24.69 -13.23 11.77
N PHE A 384 -24.17 -12.21 11.07
CA PHE A 384 -24.67 -10.83 11.13
C PHE A 384 -24.75 -10.26 12.56
N GLY A 385 -23.81 -10.61 13.43
CA GLY A 385 -23.83 -10.20 14.85
C GLY A 385 -24.96 -10.83 15.67
N ILE A 386 -25.66 -11.83 15.13
CA ILE A 386 -26.62 -12.65 15.87
C ILE A 386 -25.89 -13.94 16.25
N ALA A 387 -25.92 -14.27 17.55
CA ALA A 387 -25.58 -15.61 18.00
C ALA A 387 -26.67 -16.54 17.46
N LEU A 388 -26.39 -17.30 16.40
CA LEU A 388 -27.32 -18.30 15.89
C LEU A 388 -27.46 -19.35 16.96
N VAL A 389 -28.53 -19.35 17.76
CA VAL A 389 -28.72 -20.33 18.83
C VAL A 389 -29.36 -21.64 18.34
N ASP A 390 -30.07 -21.69 17.21
CA ASP A 390 -30.90 -22.88 16.90
C ASP A 390 -30.66 -23.52 15.51
N ILE A 391 -29.61 -24.35 15.38
CA ILE A 391 -29.52 -25.36 14.30
C ILE A 391 -29.05 -26.70 14.91
N PRO A 392 -29.90 -27.76 14.95
CA PRO A 392 -29.61 -29.03 15.62
C PRO A 392 -28.39 -29.82 15.11
N ALA A 393 -27.91 -29.54 13.89
CA ALA A 393 -26.82 -30.30 13.26
C ALA A 393 -25.40 -29.93 13.74
N PHE A 394 -25.22 -28.80 14.45
CA PHE A 394 -23.90 -28.27 14.85
C PHE A 394 -23.74 -28.06 16.37
N ALA A 395 -24.69 -28.52 17.20
CA ALA A 395 -24.71 -28.26 18.64
C ALA A 395 -23.45 -28.73 19.40
N SER A 396 -22.88 -29.89 19.03
CA SER A 396 -21.72 -30.47 19.74
C SER A 396 -20.39 -29.74 19.51
N VAL A 397 -20.18 -29.13 18.34
CA VAL A 397 -18.99 -28.31 18.04
C VAL A 397 -19.15 -26.90 18.63
N LYS A 398 -20.39 -26.44 18.72
CA LYS A 398 -20.78 -25.10 19.13
C LYS A 398 -20.70 -24.88 20.65
N ASP A 399 -21.10 -25.85 21.47
CA ASP A 399 -20.93 -25.76 22.94
C ASP A 399 -19.45 -25.65 23.36
N TYR A 400 -18.52 -26.16 22.53
CA TYR A 400 -17.08 -26.00 22.74
C TYR A 400 -16.55 -24.63 22.28
N PHE A 401 -17.10 -24.02 21.22
CA PHE A 401 -16.63 -22.73 20.68
C PHE A 401 -17.32 -21.48 21.28
N VAL A 402 -18.45 -21.67 21.98
CA VAL A 402 -19.23 -20.56 22.58
C VAL A 402 -18.61 -20.03 23.88
N SER A 403 -17.87 -20.84 24.62
CA SER A 403 -17.12 -20.39 25.80
C SER A 403 -15.88 -19.60 25.39
N SER A 404 -15.83 -18.32 25.76
CA SER A 404 -14.71 -17.39 25.53
C SER A 404 -13.33 -17.99 25.87
N ASP A 405 -13.26 -18.83 26.91
CA ASP A 405 -12.02 -19.49 27.35
C ASP A 405 -11.51 -20.56 26.36
N ASN A 406 -12.42 -21.25 25.66
CA ASN A 406 -12.06 -22.28 24.69
C ASN A 406 -11.53 -21.69 23.39
N LEU A 407 -12.07 -20.54 22.96
CA LEU A 407 -11.62 -19.85 21.74
C LEU A 407 -10.25 -19.16 21.95
N MET A 408 -9.99 -18.66 23.17
CA MET A 408 -8.65 -18.24 23.58
C MET A 408 -7.66 -19.41 23.58
N THR A 409 -8.02 -20.54 24.20
CA THR A 409 -7.20 -21.77 24.23
C THR A 409 -6.90 -22.27 22.82
N PHE A 410 -7.91 -22.27 21.94
CA PHE A 410 -7.77 -22.67 20.54
C PHE A 410 -6.80 -21.75 19.77
N SER A 411 -6.87 -20.43 20.00
CA SER A 411 -5.97 -19.46 19.38
C SER A 411 -4.51 -19.66 19.81
N ILE A 412 -4.28 -19.96 21.09
CA ILE A 412 -2.95 -20.31 21.64
C ILE A 412 -2.42 -21.59 21.00
N ILE A 413 -3.26 -22.64 20.88
CA ILE A 413 -2.87 -23.92 20.26
C ILE A 413 -2.48 -23.72 18.80
N ILE A 414 -3.27 -22.99 18.01
CA ILE A 414 -2.91 -22.74 16.60
C ILE A 414 -1.62 -21.92 16.52
N GLY A 415 -1.43 -20.93 17.41
CA GLY A 415 -0.19 -20.18 17.50
C GLY A 415 1.03 -21.07 17.74
N LEU A 416 0.94 -21.98 18.72
CA LEU A 416 1.99 -22.95 19.01
C LEU A 416 2.25 -23.89 17.83
N VAL A 417 1.21 -24.36 17.15
CA VAL A 417 1.35 -25.16 15.92
C VAL A 417 2.07 -24.39 14.83
N GLN A 418 1.75 -23.11 14.63
CA GLN A 418 2.43 -22.28 13.63
C GLN A 418 3.90 -22.02 14.01
N ILE A 419 4.20 -21.76 15.29
CA ILE A 419 5.58 -21.55 15.76
C ILE A 419 6.41 -22.83 15.56
N LEU A 420 5.87 -23.99 15.95
CA LEU A 420 6.49 -25.30 15.73
C LEU A 420 6.76 -25.55 14.24
N PHE A 421 5.78 -25.23 13.40
CA PHE A 421 5.91 -25.34 11.96
C PHE A 421 7.00 -24.41 11.41
N GLY A 422 7.03 -23.14 11.82
CA GLY A 422 8.08 -22.19 11.46
C GLY A 422 9.47 -22.67 11.84
N LYS A 423 9.65 -23.13 13.08
CA LYS A 423 10.94 -23.68 13.55
C LYS A 423 11.36 -24.94 12.81
N THR A 424 10.41 -25.77 12.38
CA THR A 424 10.70 -26.92 11.53
C THR A 424 11.21 -26.48 10.16
N ILE A 425 10.59 -25.47 9.54
CA ILE A 425 11.06 -24.90 8.27
C ILE A 425 12.46 -24.28 8.42
N ALA A 426 12.73 -23.56 9.51
CA ALA A 426 14.06 -23.02 9.81
C ALA A 426 15.11 -24.13 9.88
N ALA A 427 14.79 -25.22 10.57
CA ALA A 427 15.70 -26.36 10.70
C ALA A 427 15.97 -27.02 9.34
N LEU A 428 14.94 -27.26 8.53
CA LEU A 428 15.09 -27.80 7.18
C LEU A 428 15.90 -26.85 6.27
N LYS A 429 15.73 -25.53 6.42
CA LYS A 429 16.50 -24.52 5.67
C LYS A 429 17.99 -24.64 5.99
N ILE A 430 18.35 -24.63 7.27
CA ILE A 430 19.74 -24.73 7.71
C ILE A 430 20.37 -26.05 7.28
N MET A 431 19.62 -27.16 7.36
CA MET A 431 20.09 -28.46 6.87
C MET A 431 20.40 -28.44 5.37
N SER A 432 19.58 -27.73 4.58
CA SER A 432 19.76 -27.61 3.13
C SER A 432 20.92 -26.68 2.75
N GLN A 433 21.18 -25.61 3.52
CA GLN A 433 22.21 -24.61 3.21
C GLN A 433 23.59 -25.00 3.75
N LYS A 434 23.68 -25.39 5.03
CA LYS A 434 24.95 -25.62 5.76
C LYS A 434 25.23 -27.10 5.99
N GLY A 435 24.32 -27.98 5.58
CA GLY A 435 24.42 -29.43 5.75
C GLY A 435 23.82 -29.95 7.06
N LYS A 436 23.64 -31.28 7.14
CA LYS A 436 22.89 -31.97 8.21
C LYS A 436 23.40 -31.69 9.63
N LYS A 437 24.71 -31.44 9.81
CA LYS A 437 25.32 -31.21 11.13
C LYS A 437 24.83 -29.93 11.80
N TYR A 438 24.59 -28.86 11.04
CA TYR A 438 24.17 -27.56 11.59
C TYR A 438 22.66 -27.49 11.86
N GLY A 439 21.86 -28.40 11.30
CA GLY A 439 20.41 -28.42 11.49
C GLY A 439 19.91 -29.23 12.70
N ILE A 440 20.80 -29.96 13.39
CA ILE A 440 20.42 -30.79 14.55
C ILE A 440 19.97 -29.93 15.73
N ALA A 441 20.61 -28.79 15.99
CA ALA A 441 20.26 -27.91 17.10
C ALA A 441 18.89 -27.22 16.91
N PRO A 442 18.55 -26.65 15.74
CA PRO A 442 17.19 -26.17 15.46
C PRO A 442 16.12 -27.27 15.54
N LEU A 443 16.40 -28.48 15.07
CA LEU A 443 15.49 -29.63 15.21
C LEU A 443 15.27 -30.01 16.69
N ALA A 444 16.32 -29.99 17.52
CA ALA A 444 16.21 -30.27 18.94
C ALA A 444 15.24 -29.28 19.63
N TRP A 445 15.27 -28.00 19.24
CA TRP A 445 14.31 -27.00 19.73
C TRP A 445 12.86 -27.30 19.35
N VAL A 446 12.61 -27.84 18.16
CA VAL A 446 11.26 -28.28 17.76
C VAL A 446 10.76 -29.38 18.71
N PHE A 447 11.60 -30.38 19.02
CA PHE A 447 11.24 -31.45 19.94
C PHE A 447 11.05 -30.94 21.39
N ILE A 448 11.87 -30.00 21.86
CA ILE A 448 11.70 -29.38 23.18
C ILE A 448 10.36 -28.67 23.26
N ILE A 449 10.03 -27.81 22.29
CA ILE A 449 8.78 -27.04 22.28
C ILE A 449 7.59 -28.00 22.18
N LEU A 450 7.68 -29.04 21.34
CA LEU A 450 6.62 -30.04 21.18
C LEU A 450 6.38 -30.80 22.49
N ALA A 451 7.46 -31.25 23.16
CA ALA A 451 7.37 -31.95 24.44
C ALA A 451 6.77 -31.07 25.55
N LEU A 452 7.20 -29.82 25.66
CA LEU A 452 6.64 -28.85 26.60
C LEU A 452 5.15 -28.57 26.29
N CYS A 453 4.80 -28.39 25.02
CA CYS A 453 3.43 -28.18 24.59
C CYS A 453 2.52 -29.37 24.93
N LEU A 454 3.00 -30.61 24.78
CA LEU A 454 2.22 -31.80 25.14
C LEU A 454 2.09 -31.95 26.66
N VAL A 455 3.14 -31.66 27.43
CA VAL A 455 3.12 -31.76 28.90
C VAL A 455 2.22 -30.71 29.56
N PHE A 456 2.22 -29.47 29.06
CA PHE A 456 1.45 -28.36 29.63
C PHE A 456 0.12 -28.09 28.92
N GLY A 457 0.01 -28.37 27.62
CA GLY A 457 -1.19 -28.08 26.81
C GLY A 457 -2.27 -29.17 26.86
N LEU A 458 -1.93 -30.45 27.01
CA LEU A 458 -2.93 -31.53 27.13
C LEU A 458 -3.74 -31.46 28.44
N PRO A 459 -3.15 -31.11 29.60
CA PRO A 459 -3.90 -30.84 30.82
C PRO A 459 -4.91 -29.69 30.68
N MET A 460 -4.62 -28.68 29.86
CA MET A 460 -5.52 -27.55 29.58
C MET A 460 -6.75 -27.96 28.75
N LEU A 461 -6.69 -29.11 28.07
CA LEU A 461 -7.79 -29.70 27.29
C LEU A 461 -8.53 -30.82 28.03
N ASN A 462 -8.34 -30.95 29.35
CA ASN A 462 -8.89 -32.04 30.19
C ASN A 462 -8.48 -33.46 29.76
N VAL A 463 -7.40 -33.61 28.96
CA VAL A 463 -6.86 -34.92 28.58
C VAL A 463 -5.73 -35.29 29.54
N GLN A 464 -5.99 -36.22 30.46
CA GLN A 464 -4.97 -36.72 31.37
C GLN A 464 -4.05 -37.71 30.65
N LEU A 465 -2.79 -37.32 30.47
CA LEU A 465 -1.75 -38.22 29.99
C LEU A 465 -1.31 -39.18 31.11
N PRO A 466 -1.06 -40.46 30.82
CA PRO A 466 -0.40 -41.37 31.75
C PRO A 466 0.96 -40.80 32.20
N GLU A 467 1.31 -40.94 33.48
CA GLU A 467 2.55 -40.40 34.06
C GLU A 467 3.82 -40.87 33.33
N MET A 468 3.80 -42.09 32.80
CA MET A 468 4.88 -42.66 31.99
C MET A 468 5.12 -41.83 30.71
N VAL A 469 4.06 -41.38 30.03
CA VAL A 469 4.15 -40.61 28.79
C VAL A 469 4.68 -39.20 29.07
N LYS A 470 4.24 -38.58 30.18
CA LYS A 470 4.75 -37.29 30.65
C LYS A 470 6.25 -37.34 30.94
N ASN A 471 6.71 -38.39 31.62
CA ASN A 471 8.12 -38.58 31.94
C ASN A 471 8.97 -38.82 30.68
N VAL A 472 8.47 -39.58 29.71
CA VAL A 472 9.14 -39.78 28.41
C VAL A 472 9.31 -38.45 27.67
N PHE A 473 8.27 -37.59 27.62
CA PHE A 473 8.39 -36.27 27.00
C PHE A 473 9.38 -35.35 27.73
N LEU A 474 9.42 -35.38 29.06
CA LEU A 474 10.41 -34.63 29.84
C LEU A 474 11.84 -35.11 29.60
N VAL A 475 12.07 -36.42 29.44
CA VAL A 475 13.39 -36.97 29.06
C VAL A 475 13.79 -36.54 27.66
N ILE A 476 12.85 -36.53 26.69
CA ILE A 476 13.09 -36.03 25.33
C ILE A 476 13.42 -34.53 25.35
N ALA A 477 12.73 -33.73 26.14
CA ALA A 477 13.04 -32.31 26.32
C ALA A 477 14.42 -32.10 26.96
N GLY A 478 14.78 -32.91 27.96
CA GLY A 478 16.10 -32.88 28.60
C GLY A 478 17.25 -33.26 27.66
N LEU A 479 17.07 -34.31 26.85
CA LEU A 479 18.00 -34.70 25.79
C LEU A 479 18.11 -33.62 24.70
N GLY A 480 16.99 -33.03 24.30
CA GLY A 480 16.97 -31.92 23.35
C GLY A 480 17.74 -30.70 23.87
N LEU A 481 17.58 -30.36 25.15
CA LEU A 481 18.34 -29.28 25.79
C LEU A 481 19.84 -29.61 25.79
N LEU A 482 20.23 -30.83 26.17
CA LEU A 482 21.63 -31.27 26.11
C LEU A 482 22.24 -31.09 24.71
N VAL A 483 21.50 -31.47 23.66
CA VAL A 483 21.94 -31.28 22.27
C VAL A 483 22.00 -29.80 21.89
N ALA A 484 21.03 -28.99 22.32
CA ALA A 484 21.03 -27.55 22.07
C ALA A 484 22.18 -26.80 22.79
N PHE A 485 22.56 -27.25 24.00
CA PHE A 485 23.65 -26.67 24.78
C PHE A 485 25.05 -27.11 24.31
N LEU A 486 25.20 -28.37 23.88
CA LEU A 486 26.52 -28.92 23.54
C LEU A 486 26.83 -28.87 22.03
N TYR A 487 25.81 -28.90 21.17
CA TYR A 487 25.95 -29.06 19.71
C TYR A 487 25.34 -27.89 18.90
N ASN A 488 25.33 -26.68 19.46
CA ASN A 488 24.82 -25.47 18.80
C ASN A 488 25.65 -25.05 17.58
N THR A 489 26.97 -25.26 17.61
CA THR A 489 27.86 -25.00 16.47
C THR A 489 28.93 -26.10 16.41
N PRO A 490 28.85 -27.02 15.44
CA PRO A 490 29.88 -28.04 15.26
C PRO A 490 31.22 -27.37 14.95
N GLY A 491 32.22 -27.54 15.84
CA GLY A 491 33.60 -27.06 15.64
C GLY A 491 34.12 -25.99 16.60
N LYS A 492 33.33 -25.51 17.58
CA LYS A 492 33.79 -24.56 18.63
C LYS A 492 33.95 -25.25 19.99
N ASN A 493 34.78 -24.68 20.87
CA ASN A 493 35.03 -25.19 22.23
C ASN A 493 33.72 -25.38 23.03
N ILE A 494 33.65 -26.47 23.80
CA ILE A 494 32.46 -26.87 24.60
C ILE A 494 31.98 -25.74 25.52
N PHE A 495 32.91 -24.96 26.11
CA PHE A 495 32.57 -23.84 27.00
C PHE A 495 31.88 -22.66 26.25
N LEU A 496 32.31 -22.38 25.02
CA LEU A 496 31.70 -21.35 24.17
C LEU A 496 30.34 -21.82 23.65
N ASN A 497 30.20 -23.10 23.33
CA ASN A 497 28.90 -23.70 22.97
C ASN A 497 27.93 -23.67 24.14
N PHE A 498 28.40 -23.93 25.37
CA PHE A 498 27.57 -23.82 26.56
C PHE A 498 27.07 -22.39 26.82
N GLY A 499 27.97 -21.40 26.74
CA GLY A 499 27.61 -19.97 26.91
C GLY A 499 26.63 -19.48 25.83
N THR A 500 26.88 -19.80 24.56
CA THR A 500 25.97 -19.46 23.45
C THR A 500 24.65 -20.23 23.54
N GLY A 501 24.67 -21.48 24.02
CA GLY A 501 23.49 -22.30 24.27
C GLY A 501 22.60 -21.72 25.38
N LEU A 502 23.18 -21.17 26.45
CA LEU A 502 22.43 -20.50 27.52
C LEU A 502 21.75 -19.22 27.02
N TRP A 503 22.50 -18.41 26.25
CA TRP A 503 21.96 -17.20 25.63
C TRP A 503 20.84 -17.51 24.64
N ASN A 504 21.03 -18.51 23.79
CA ASN A 504 20.01 -18.96 22.83
C ASN A 504 18.78 -19.52 23.54
N THR A 505 18.96 -20.24 24.65
CA THR A 505 17.86 -20.75 25.48
C THR A 505 17.04 -19.61 26.08
N TYR A 506 17.69 -18.58 26.62
CA TYR A 506 17.02 -17.40 27.15
C TYR A 506 16.23 -16.66 26.06
N ASN A 507 16.87 -16.37 24.91
CA ASN A 507 16.20 -15.70 23.80
C ASN A 507 15.03 -16.52 23.22
N MET A 508 15.21 -17.84 23.14
CA MET A 508 14.18 -18.75 22.66
C MET A 508 13.00 -18.84 23.62
N ALA A 509 13.25 -18.99 24.93
CA ALA A 509 12.19 -19.07 25.94
C ALA A 509 11.42 -17.75 26.05
N SER A 510 12.12 -16.61 26.16
CA SER A 510 11.50 -15.28 26.19
C SER A 510 10.74 -14.98 24.89
N GLY A 511 11.33 -15.32 23.74
CA GLY A 511 10.71 -15.17 22.43
C GLY A 511 9.46 -16.01 22.27
N LEU A 512 9.50 -17.30 22.63
CA LEU A 512 8.37 -18.23 22.52
C LEU A 512 7.18 -17.77 23.37
N LEU A 513 7.42 -17.30 24.60
CA LEU A 513 6.37 -16.76 25.46
C LEU A 513 5.71 -15.52 24.83
N GLY A 514 6.51 -14.57 24.36
CA GLY A 514 6.00 -13.37 23.69
C GLY A 514 5.23 -13.70 22.41
N ASP A 515 5.77 -14.59 21.57
CA ASP A 515 5.17 -15.00 20.31
C ASP A 515 3.85 -15.75 20.56
N THR A 516 3.80 -16.67 21.53
CA THR A 516 2.58 -17.42 21.89
C THR A 516 1.47 -16.50 22.42
N LEU A 517 1.81 -15.56 23.31
CA LEU A 517 0.86 -14.60 23.86
C LEU A 517 0.31 -13.65 22.78
N SER A 518 1.09 -13.33 21.74
CA SER A 518 0.60 -12.53 20.61
C SER A 518 -0.59 -13.15 19.88
N TYR A 519 -0.76 -14.48 19.89
CA TYR A 519 -1.88 -15.15 19.23
C TYR A 519 -3.21 -15.00 19.97
N ILE A 520 -3.21 -14.60 21.24
CA ILE A 520 -4.44 -14.21 21.98
C ILE A 520 -5.19 -13.11 21.22
N ARG A 521 -4.47 -12.30 20.44
CA ARG A 521 -5.04 -11.24 19.60
C ARG A 521 -6.04 -11.78 18.57
N LEU A 522 -5.83 -12.99 18.03
CA LEU A 522 -6.75 -13.59 17.06
C LEU A 522 -8.16 -13.71 17.65
N PHE A 523 -8.24 -14.22 18.87
CA PHE A 523 -9.47 -14.34 19.66
C PHE A 523 -10.07 -12.97 19.97
N ALA A 524 -9.28 -12.04 20.53
CA ALA A 524 -9.79 -10.75 21.00
C ALA A 524 -10.47 -9.95 19.87
N ILE A 525 -9.92 -9.98 18.65
CA ILE A 525 -10.48 -9.26 17.50
C ILE A 525 -11.76 -9.91 16.99
N GLY A 526 -11.77 -11.24 16.86
CA GLY A 526 -12.96 -11.97 16.43
C GLY A 526 -14.15 -11.74 17.39
N LEU A 527 -13.87 -11.79 18.70
CA LEU A 527 -14.85 -11.48 19.74
C LEU A 527 -15.35 -10.03 19.65
N THR A 528 -14.44 -9.06 19.45
CA THR A 528 -14.81 -7.64 19.34
C THR A 528 -15.76 -7.40 18.16
N GLY A 529 -15.50 -8.03 17.00
CA GLY A 529 -16.36 -7.89 15.81
C GLY A 529 -17.77 -8.44 16.03
N ALA A 530 -17.87 -9.59 16.70
CA ALA A 530 -19.15 -10.20 17.07
C ALA A 530 -19.92 -9.35 18.09
N ILE A 531 -19.25 -8.88 19.16
CA ILE A 531 -19.86 -8.01 20.18
C ILE A 531 -20.35 -6.70 19.55
N LEU A 532 -19.54 -6.06 18.70
CA LEU A 532 -19.90 -4.80 18.06
C LEU A 532 -21.10 -4.98 17.11
N GLY A 533 -21.17 -6.11 16.40
CA GLY A 533 -22.34 -6.48 15.60
C GLY A 533 -23.60 -6.64 16.46
N GLY A 534 -23.48 -7.30 17.61
CA GLY A 534 -24.55 -7.42 18.60
C GLY A 534 -25.01 -6.08 19.16
N VAL A 535 -24.08 -5.17 19.47
CA VAL A 535 -24.39 -3.81 19.95
C VAL A 535 -25.18 -3.02 18.92
N PHE A 536 -24.84 -3.10 17.63
CA PHE A 536 -25.63 -2.45 16.59
C PHE A 536 -27.04 -3.05 16.44
N ASN A 537 -27.17 -4.37 16.63
CA ASN A 537 -28.47 -5.04 16.65
C ASN A 537 -29.34 -4.56 17.81
N SER A 538 -28.80 -4.55 19.04
CA SER A 538 -29.51 -4.03 20.22
C SER A 538 -29.87 -2.55 20.05
N LEU A 539 -28.92 -1.71 19.62
CA LEU A 539 -29.16 -0.29 19.37
C LEU A 539 -30.30 -0.05 18.37
N ALA A 540 -30.35 -0.84 17.29
CA ALA A 540 -31.41 -0.73 16.29
C ALA A 540 -32.79 -1.13 16.83
N VAL A 541 -32.85 -2.13 17.71
CA VAL A 541 -34.10 -2.55 18.36
C VAL A 541 -34.52 -1.50 19.40
N ASP A 542 -33.66 -1.20 20.36
CA ASP A 542 -33.94 -0.33 21.51
C ASP A 542 -34.35 1.08 21.08
N MET A 543 -33.69 1.65 20.05
CA MET A 543 -34.02 2.99 19.56
C MET A 543 -35.32 3.06 18.76
N THR A 544 -35.88 1.92 18.32
CA THR A 544 -37.03 1.89 17.40
C THR A 544 -38.28 1.25 17.98
N GLU A 545 -38.23 0.71 19.20
CA GLU A 545 -39.36 0.08 19.89
C GLU A 545 -40.57 1.01 20.08
N GLY A 546 -40.35 2.32 20.28
CA GLY A 546 -41.40 3.30 20.53
C GLY A 546 -42.01 3.96 19.27
N MET A 547 -41.59 3.57 18.06
CA MET A 547 -41.98 4.25 16.81
C MET A 547 -43.12 3.54 16.07
N ASN A 548 -43.90 4.30 15.27
CA ASN A 548 -44.88 3.73 14.34
C ASN A 548 -44.23 2.70 13.40
N ILE A 549 -44.94 1.60 13.08
CA ILE A 549 -44.42 0.44 12.31
C ILE A 549 -43.64 0.83 11.05
N VAL A 550 -44.16 1.77 10.25
CA VAL A 550 -43.48 2.21 9.01
C VAL A 550 -42.18 2.96 9.32
N LEU A 551 -42.21 3.86 10.31
CA LEU A 551 -41.06 4.65 10.71
C LEU A 551 -39.99 3.78 11.41
N ARG A 552 -40.43 2.80 12.21
CA ARG A 552 -39.61 1.77 12.84
C ARG A 552 -38.79 1.01 11.80
N VAL A 553 -39.42 0.50 10.75
CA VAL A 553 -38.72 -0.27 9.70
C VAL A 553 -37.67 0.58 8.99
N ILE A 554 -38.00 1.82 8.63
CA ILE A 554 -37.07 2.72 7.92
C ILE A 554 -35.87 3.08 8.80
N CYS A 555 -36.11 3.50 10.04
CA CYS A 555 -35.04 3.87 10.98
C CYS A 555 -34.18 2.67 11.37
N MET A 556 -34.81 1.51 11.65
CA MET A 556 -34.09 0.27 11.98
C MET A 556 -33.20 -0.18 10.82
N LEU A 557 -33.70 -0.16 9.58
CA LEU A 557 -32.92 -0.52 8.39
C LEU A 557 -31.73 0.42 8.20
N LEU A 558 -31.91 1.73 8.41
CA LEU A 558 -30.83 2.70 8.29
C LEU A 558 -29.75 2.46 9.35
N ILE A 559 -30.13 2.27 10.62
CA ILE A 559 -29.18 2.00 11.71
C ILE A 559 -28.42 0.70 11.46
N LEU A 560 -29.11 -0.38 11.07
CA LEU A 560 -28.47 -1.66 10.77
C LEU A 560 -27.54 -1.58 9.55
N LEU A 561 -27.97 -0.90 8.48
CA LEU A 561 -27.15 -0.76 7.27
C LEU A 561 -25.87 0.01 7.57
N VAL A 562 -25.97 1.15 8.27
CA VAL A 562 -24.79 1.96 8.61
C VAL A 562 -23.92 1.24 9.65
N GLY A 563 -24.53 0.70 10.71
CA GLY A 563 -23.83 0.00 11.78
C GLY A 563 -23.07 -1.22 11.29
N HIS A 564 -23.72 -2.09 10.51
CA HIS A 564 -23.06 -3.25 9.93
C HIS A 564 -22.06 -2.88 8.84
N ALA A 565 -22.29 -1.83 8.03
CA ALA A 565 -21.28 -1.38 7.07
C ALA A 565 -19.99 -0.94 7.77
N ILE A 566 -20.11 -0.18 8.88
CA ILE A 566 -18.96 0.20 9.71
C ILE A 566 -18.32 -1.04 10.33
N ASN A 567 -19.12 -1.95 10.91
CA ASN A 567 -18.59 -3.16 11.55
C ASN A 567 -17.82 -4.04 10.54
N ILE A 568 -18.36 -4.26 9.34
CA ILE A 568 -17.70 -5.01 8.27
C ILE A 568 -16.40 -4.32 7.87
N GLY A 569 -16.39 -3.00 7.71
CA GLY A 569 -15.19 -2.23 7.37
C GLY A 569 -14.08 -2.40 8.41
N LEU A 570 -14.40 -2.22 9.69
CA LEU A 570 -13.46 -2.37 10.80
C LEU A 570 -12.97 -3.82 10.94
N CYS A 571 -13.88 -4.79 10.90
CA CYS A 571 -13.54 -6.21 10.98
C CYS A 571 -12.65 -6.64 9.81
N THR A 572 -12.91 -6.17 8.59
CA THR A 572 -12.07 -6.49 7.41
C THR A 572 -10.66 -5.94 7.56
N ILE A 573 -10.49 -4.70 8.02
CA ILE A 573 -9.16 -4.12 8.20
C ILE A 573 -8.41 -4.85 9.32
N SER A 574 -9.05 -5.05 10.48
CA SER A 574 -8.43 -5.74 11.62
C SER A 574 -8.06 -7.19 11.30
N SER A 575 -8.96 -7.93 10.65
CA SER A 575 -8.72 -9.34 10.25
C SER A 575 -7.69 -9.50 9.13
N LEU A 576 -7.32 -8.44 8.40
CA LEU A 576 -6.17 -8.47 7.49
C LEU A 576 -4.87 -8.13 8.22
N VAL A 577 -4.84 -6.99 8.92
CA VAL A 577 -3.61 -6.42 9.49
C VAL A 577 -3.03 -7.30 10.60
N HIS A 578 -3.88 -7.87 11.44
CA HIS A 578 -3.39 -8.65 12.59
C HIS A 578 -2.81 -10.01 12.19
N PRO A 579 -3.44 -10.80 11.29
CA PRO A 579 -2.79 -11.98 10.71
C PRO A 579 -1.54 -11.67 9.90
N LEU A 580 -1.49 -10.54 9.17
CA LEU A 580 -0.26 -10.11 8.50
C LEU A 580 0.88 -9.90 9.49
N ARG A 581 0.60 -9.24 10.62
CA ARG A 581 1.58 -9.07 11.70
C ARG A 581 2.05 -10.42 12.22
N LEU A 582 1.13 -11.33 12.53
CA LEU A 582 1.46 -12.70 13.00
C LEU A 582 2.38 -13.45 12.04
N ILE A 583 2.25 -13.21 10.73
CA ILE A 583 3.12 -13.84 9.74
C ILE A 583 4.49 -13.16 9.69
N PHE A 584 4.52 -11.83 9.70
CA PHE A 584 5.76 -11.07 9.51
C PHE A 584 6.65 -11.05 10.75
N VAL A 585 6.06 -10.95 11.94
CA VAL A 585 6.81 -10.78 13.19
C VAL A 585 6.99 -12.11 13.91
N GLU A 586 5.98 -13.00 13.90
CA GLU A 586 6.04 -14.27 14.60
C GLU A 586 6.47 -15.41 13.67
N TYR A 587 5.79 -15.67 12.54
CA TYR A 587 6.16 -16.78 11.64
C TYR A 587 7.52 -16.60 10.94
N TYR A 588 7.78 -15.46 10.29
CA TYR A 588 9.04 -15.24 9.57
C TYR A 588 10.25 -15.22 10.50
N LYS A 589 10.11 -14.64 11.70
CA LYS A 589 11.13 -14.71 12.76
C LYS A 589 11.39 -16.15 13.18
N ASN A 590 10.36 -16.95 13.43
CA ASN A 590 10.50 -18.34 13.85
C ASN A 590 10.98 -19.27 12.73
N ALA A 591 10.69 -18.91 11.47
CA ALA A 591 11.21 -19.57 10.27
C ALA A 591 12.63 -19.12 9.87
N GLU A 592 13.23 -18.18 10.63
CA GLU A 592 14.55 -17.59 10.37
C GLU A 592 14.69 -17.10 8.92
N PHE A 593 13.65 -16.39 8.46
CA PHE A 593 13.60 -15.79 7.14
C PHE A 593 14.49 -14.55 7.09
N GLU A 594 15.54 -14.58 6.25
CA GLU A 594 16.45 -13.46 6.05
C GLU A 594 15.91 -12.48 5.02
N GLY A 595 15.32 -13.00 3.94
CA GLY A 595 14.84 -12.21 2.82
C GLY A 595 15.94 -11.36 2.16
N GLY A 596 15.51 -10.42 1.31
CA GLY A 596 16.42 -9.51 0.59
C GLY A 596 16.70 -9.95 -0.85
N GLY A 597 15.97 -10.95 -1.36
CA GLY A 597 16.06 -11.38 -2.75
C GLY A 597 15.63 -10.30 -3.74
N LYS A 598 16.30 -10.25 -4.90
CA LYS A 598 15.87 -9.41 -6.03
C LYS A 598 14.85 -10.16 -6.89
N ALA A 599 13.82 -9.47 -7.40
CA ALA A 599 12.87 -10.07 -8.33
C ALA A 599 13.54 -10.38 -9.67
N TYR A 600 13.17 -11.51 -10.28
CA TYR A 600 13.59 -11.81 -11.64
C TYR A 600 12.84 -10.93 -12.66
N GLU A 601 13.58 -9.99 -13.23
CA GLU A 601 13.14 -9.08 -14.28
C GLU A 601 13.96 -9.33 -15.56
N PRO A 602 13.47 -10.16 -16.50
CA PRO A 602 14.21 -10.43 -17.70
C PRO A 602 14.27 -9.22 -18.63
N PHE A 603 15.38 -9.08 -19.34
CA PHE A 603 15.56 -8.11 -20.40
C PHE A 603 14.67 -8.45 -21.58
N LYS A 604 13.53 -7.74 -21.68
CA LYS A 604 12.52 -7.93 -22.72
C LYS A 604 11.95 -6.58 -23.16
N LYS A 605 11.26 -6.57 -24.31
CA LYS A 605 10.49 -5.42 -24.77
C LYS A 605 9.26 -5.21 -23.88
N ALA A 606 9.06 -3.97 -23.43
CA ALA A 606 7.99 -3.53 -22.53
C ALA A 606 6.60 -3.50 -23.20
#